data_AF-A0A9E5MZC6-F1
#
_entry.id   AF-A0A9E5MZC6-F1
#
_cell.length_a   1.000
_cell.length_b   1.000
_cell.length_c   1.000
_cell.angle_alpha   90.00
_cell.angle_beta   90.00
_cell.angle_gamma   90.00
#
_symmetry.space_group_name_H-M   'P 1'
#
loop_
_entity.id
_entity.type
_entity.pdbx_description
1 polymer ?
#
loop_
_entity_poly.entity_id
_entity_poly.type
_entity_poly.pdbx_seq_one_letter_code
_entity_poly.pdbx_strand_id
1 'polypeptide(L)' 'DVFVHISAVERAGLGTLAEGQRISYEVVTERGKLAAGNLSQA' A
#
# COMPACT_ATOMS: atom_id res chain seq x y z
N ASP A 1 0.87 11.33 6.38
CA ASP A 1 0.14 10.78 5.22
C ASP A 1 1.10 10.13 4.24
N VAL A 2 1.02 8.81 4.11
CA VAL A 2 1.75 8.04 3.09
C VAL A 2 0.78 7.79 1.95
N PHE A 3 1.23 7.97 0.71
CA PHE A 3 0.38 7.76 -0.45
C PHE A 3 0.35 6.27 -0.84
N VAL A 4 -0.83 5.69 -0.96
CA VAL A 4 -1.05 4.35 -1.52
C VAL A 4 -1.57 4.52 -2.95
N HIS A 5 -0.93 3.87 -3.91
CA HIS A 5 -1.49 3.73 -5.25
C HIS A 5 -2.41 2.51 -5.29
N ILE A 6 -3.57 2.63 -5.95
CA ILE A 6 -4.48 1.49 -6.18
C ILE A 6 -3.76 0.32 -6.86
N SER A 7 -2.78 0.62 -7.73
CA SER A 7 -1.95 -0.40 -8.37
C SER A 7 -1.11 -1.23 -7.39
N ALA A 8 -0.71 -0.65 -6.25
CA ALA A 8 0.00 -1.38 -5.22
C ALA A 8 -0.93 -2.32 -4.44
N VAL A 9 -2.19 -1.91 -4.27
CA VAL A 9 -3.26 -2.69 -3.63
C VAL A 9 -3.67 -3.87 -4.53
N GLU A 10 -3.87 -3.62 -5.82
CA GLU A 10 -4.13 -4.67 -6.82
C GLU A 10 -2.96 -5.66 -6.95
N ARG A 11 -1.71 -5.17 -6.95
CA ARG A 11 -0.51 -6.02 -6.97
C ARG A 11 -0.37 -6.90 -5.73
N ALA A 12 -0.86 -6.42 -4.59
CA ALA A 12 -0.93 -7.19 -3.35
C ALA A 12 -2.00 -8.29 -3.37
N GLY A 13 -2.80 -8.38 -4.45
CA GLY A 13 -3.97 -9.28 -4.52
C GLY A 13 -5.11 -8.82 -3.62
N LEU A 14 -5.02 -7.60 -3.08
CA LEU A 14 -6.06 -6.98 -2.27
C LEU A 14 -6.96 -6.22 -3.25
N GLY A 15 -8.13 -6.74 -3.57
CA GLY A 15 -9.03 -6.07 -4.51
C GLY A 15 -9.49 -4.69 -4.01
N THR A 16 -9.70 -4.58 -2.70
CA THR A 16 -10.01 -3.33 -2.00
C THR A 16 -9.42 -3.37 -0.60
N LEU A 17 -9.13 -2.20 -0.03
CA LEU A 17 -8.81 -2.08 1.39
C LEU A 17 -10.09 -1.67 2.12
N ALA A 18 -10.54 -2.50 3.06
CA ALA A 18 -11.61 -2.13 3.96
C ALA A 18 -11.08 -1.24 5.07
N GLU A 19 -11.93 -0.33 5.55
CA GLU A 19 -11.60 0.51 6.70
C GLU A 19 -11.36 -0.37 7.95
N GLY A 20 -10.26 -0.15 8.66
CA GLY A 20 -9.84 -0.98 9.81
C GLY A 20 -9.07 -2.24 9.45
N GLN A 21 -8.85 -2.53 8.17
CA GLN A 21 -8.04 -3.67 7.73
C GLN A 21 -6.55 -3.45 8.06
N ARG A 22 -5.96 -4.38 8.81
CA ARG A 22 -4.52 -4.38 9.07
C ARG A 22 -3.79 -5.05 7.93
N ILE A 23 -2.85 -4.32 7.36
CA ILE A 23 -2.00 -4.78 6.29
C ILE A 23 -0.57 -4.35 6.57
N SER A 24 0.36 -5.20 6.16
CA SER A 24 1.77 -4.85 6.12
C SER A 24 2.03 -4.10 4.82
N TYR A 25 2.79 -3.01 4.89
CA TYR A 25 3.23 -2.29 3.71
C TYR A 25 4.66 -1.84 3.92
N GLU A 26 5.38 -1.65 2.82
CA GLU A 26 6.74 -1.16 2.83
C GLU A 26 6.78 0.29 2.37
N VAL A 27 7.45 1.15 3.12
CA VAL A 27 7.56 2.57 2.74
C VAL A 27 8.68 2.72 1.72
N VAL A 28 8.32 3.08 0.49
CA VAL A 28 9.25 3.36 -0.59
C VAL A 28 9.23 4.85 -0.90
N THR A 29 10.40 5.42 -1.19
CA THR A 29 10.49 6.83 -1.58
C THR A 29 10.47 6.92 -3.09
N GLU A 30 9.34 7.37 -3.66
CA GLU A 30 9.20 7.54 -5.10
C GLU A 30 9.14 9.04 -5.43
N ARG A 31 10.09 9.49 -6.27
CA ARG A 31 10.21 10.91 -6.71
C ARG A 31 10.23 11.90 -5.54
N GLY A 32 10.85 11.52 -4.42
CA GLY A 32 10.99 12.35 -3.22
C GLY A 32 9.75 12.38 -2.31
N LYS A 33 8.73 11.55 -2.57
CA LYS A 33 7.57 11.38 -1.70
C LYS A 33 7.52 9.98 -1.10
N LEU A 34 7.06 9.89 0.15
CA LEU A 34 6.84 8.63 0.84
C LEU A 34 5.56 7.98 0.29
N ALA A 35 5.72 6.82 -0.33
CA ALA A 35 4.64 6.00 -0.85
C ALA A 35 4.67 4.61 -0.22
N ALA A 36 3.50 3.97 -0.11
CA ALA A 36 3.39 2.59 0.33
C ALA A 36 3.52 1.68 -0.90
N GLY A 37 4.58 0.87 -0.90
CA GLY A 37 4.84 -0.21 -1.83
C GLY A 37 4.68 -1.56 -1.14
N ASN A 38 4.67 -2.64 -1.93
CA ASN A 38 4.66 -4.02 -1.44
C ASN A 38 3.64 -4.26 -0.31
N LEU A 39 2.37 -3.92 -0.55
CA LEU A 39 1.33 -4.25 0.43
C LEU A 39 1.18 -5.77 0.50
N SER A 40 1.02 -6.28 1.70
CA SER A 40 0.78 -7.69 1.97
C SER A 40 -0.23 -7.78 3.10
N GLN A 41 -1.09 -8.79 3.04
CA GLN A 41 -1.94 -9.11 4.16
C GLN A 41 -1.04 -9.52 5.33
N ALA A 42 -1.24 -8.88 6.50
CA ALA A 42 -0.51 -9.20 7.72
C ALA A 42 -1.03 -10.51 8.33
#